data_AF-A0A7M2YXF8-F1
#
_entry.id   AF-A0A7M2YXF8-F1
#
_cell.length_a   1.000
_cell.length_b   1.000
_cell.length_c   1.000
_cell.angle_alpha   90.00
_cell.angle_beta   90.00
_cell.angle_gamma   90.00
#
_symmetry.space_group_name_H-M   'P 1'
#
loop_
_entity.id
_entity.type
_entity.pdbx_description
1 polymer ?
#
loop_
_entity_poly.entity_id
_entity_poly.type
_entity_poly.pdbx_seq_one_letter_code
_entity_poly.pdbx_strand_id
1 'polypeptide(L)'
;MPFGVGIGQVVAVVRDARGFERHVARVALAGPRARELAAALAAGGDPGAVAVEGDPAAAAAAVRIVDGAPTEADVAFLRRAARAGVPLLVVVGREGRPRTGSASRIPYVLPQDTIELDGDGSLAERVARSLARAVGGGDAAALARRLPALRPHVEHRLVRRAALAGAAVAAAPWVEEAHLPLLTLAQARMLLELGVAAGSTLPRDPQALATAAGPAVAASFGTGLALRSLYRRLPVRGPLAAAALAYAGTRALGELRTRV
;
A
#
# COMPACT_ATOMS: atom_id res chain seq x y z
N MET A 1 -36.27 -0.25 -1.40
CA MET A 1 -34.92 -0.75 -1.76
C MET A 1 -34.28 -1.33 -0.49
N PRO A 2 -34.10 -2.66 -0.35
CA PRO A 2 -33.82 -3.27 0.96
C PRO A 2 -32.37 -3.14 1.44
N PHE A 3 -31.44 -2.69 0.59
CA PHE A 3 -30.02 -3.01 0.80
C PHE A 3 -29.12 -1.84 1.19
N GLY A 4 -29.59 -0.59 1.19
CA GLY A 4 -28.80 0.58 1.62
C GLY A 4 -27.53 0.89 0.81
N VAL A 5 -27.09 -0.04 -0.05
CA VAL A 5 -25.98 0.13 -1.00
C VAL A 5 -26.58 0.56 -2.33
N GLY A 6 -26.52 1.86 -2.61
CA GLY A 6 -26.96 2.39 -3.89
C GLY A 6 -25.97 1.99 -5.00
N ILE A 7 -26.46 1.88 -6.24
CA ILE A 7 -25.63 1.72 -7.44
C ILE A 7 -24.49 2.76 -7.46
N GLY A 8 -24.76 3.99 -6.98
CA GLY A 8 -23.75 5.04 -6.85
C GLY A 8 -22.56 4.70 -5.95
N GLN A 9 -22.75 3.91 -4.88
CA GLN A 9 -21.65 3.47 -4.03
C GLN A 9 -20.79 2.40 -4.72
N VAL A 10 -21.42 1.45 -5.44
CA VAL A 10 -20.69 0.49 -6.28
C VAL A 10 -19.90 1.23 -7.35
N VAL A 11 -20.51 2.21 -8.01
CA VAL A 11 -19.85 3.08 -8.99
C VAL A 11 -18.70 3.88 -8.37
N ALA A 12 -18.80 4.30 -7.10
CA ALA A 12 -17.71 4.96 -6.39
C ALA A 12 -16.52 4.00 -6.13
N VAL A 13 -16.78 2.75 -5.70
CA VAL A 13 -15.73 1.71 -5.58
C VAL A 13 -15.03 1.52 -6.92
N VAL A 14 -15.83 1.38 -7.98
CA VAL A 14 -15.39 1.13 -9.35
C VAL A 14 -14.57 2.31 -9.86
N ARG A 15 -15.00 3.55 -9.61
CA ARG A 15 -14.27 4.77 -10.01
C ARG A 15 -12.92 4.88 -9.29
N ASP A 16 -12.89 4.56 -8.00
CA ASP A 16 -11.68 4.53 -7.20
C ASP A 16 -10.73 3.41 -7.65
N ALA A 17 -11.27 2.22 -7.94
CA ALA A 17 -10.52 1.06 -8.40
C ALA A 17 -9.90 1.26 -9.80
N ARG A 18 -10.54 2.06 -10.67
CA ARG A 18 -9.93 2.50 -11.94
C ARG A 18 -8.68 3.35 -11.74
N GLY A 19 -8.43 3.87 -10.55
CA GLY A 19 -7.17 4.51 -10.18
C GLY A 19 -5.99 3.56 -10.14
N PHE A 20 -6.21 2.26 -9.94
CA PHE A 20 -5.16 1.33 -9.52
C PHE A 20 -4.19 0.92 -10.61
N GLU A 21 -4.54 1.11 -11.88
CA GLU A 21 -3.70 0.70 -13.02
C GLU A 21 -3.38 1.85 -13.99
N ARG A 22 -3.59 3.13 -13.61
CA ARG A 22 -3.49 4.25 -14.57
C ARG A 22 -2.06 4.49 -15.07
N HIS A 23 -1.04 4.01 -14.36
CA HIS A 23 0.35 4.08 -14.81
C HIS A 23 1.02 2.71 -14.65
N VAL A 24 1.94 2.39 -15.57
CA VAL A 24 2.86 1.26 -15.40
C VAL A 24 3.81 1.64 -14.28
N ALA A 25 3.36 1.43 -13.03
CA ALA A 25 4.08 1.85 -11.84
C ALA A 25 5.47 1.23 -11.86
N ARG A 26 6.51 2.08 -11.85
CA ARG A 26 7.92 1.70 -11.83
C ARG A 26 8.60 2.34 -10.63
N VAL A 27 9.62 1.67 -10.12
CA VAL A 27 10.53 2.24 -9.12
C VAL A 27 11.77 2.74 -9.85
N ALA A 28 12.08 4.03 -9.76
CA ALA A 28 13.36 4.55 -10.22
C ALA A 28 14.42 4.24 -9.16
N LEU A 29 15.50 3.57 -9.54
CA LEU A 29 16.58 3.19 -8.64
C LEU A 29 17.90 3.68 -9.20
N ALA A 30 18.67 4.41 -8.41
CA ALA A 30 19.93 4.97 -8.88
C ALA A 30 21.02 4.89 -7.80
N GLY A 31 22.28 4.89 -8.23
CA GLY A 31 23.44 4.89 -7.33
C GLY A 31 24.21 3.56 -7.30
N PRO A 32 25.23 3.45 -6.41
CA PRO A 32 26.04 2.26 -6.29
C PRO A 32 25.16 1.05 -5.94
N ARG A 33 25.47 -0.12 -6.54
CA ARG A 33 24.69 -1.36 -6.36
C ARG A 33 23.21 -1.30 -6.77
N ALA A 34 22.78 -0.25 -7.48
CA ALA A 34 21.41 -0.13 -7.97
C ALA A 34 20.99 -1.35 -8.81
N ARG A 35 21.88 -1.89 -9.66
CA ARG A 35 21.58 -3.10 -10.46
C ARG A 35 21.35 -4.34 -9.61
N GLU A 36 22.14 -4.53 -8.56
CA GLU A 36 22.02 -5.67 -7.65
C GLU A 36 20.70 -5.60 -6.87
N LEU A 37 20.38 -4.43 -6.33
CA LEU A 37 19.11 -4.22 -5.63
C LEU A 37 17.90 -4.31 -6.57
N ALA A 38 18.01 -3.82 -7.81
CA ALA A 38 16.96 -4.00 -8.83
C ALA A 38 16.69 -5.48 -9.11
N ALA A 39 17.75 -6.27 -9.32
CA ALA A 39 17.64 -7.70 -9.56
C ALA A 39 17.02 -8.42 -8.35
N ALA A 40 17.42 -8.05 -7.12
CA ALA A 40 16.86 -8.62 -5.90
C ALA A 40 15.37 -8.27 -5.69
N LEU A 41 14.97 -7.02 -5.97
CA LEU A 41 13.57 -6.59 -5.89
C LEU A 41 12.68 -7.23 -6.95
N ALA A 42 13.22 -7.41 -8.17
CA ALA A 42 12.53 -8.01 -9.30
C ALA A 42 12.62 -9.55 -9.32
N ALA A 43 13.27 -10.18 -8.33
CA ALA A 43 13.41 -11.62 -8.27
C ALA A 43 12.02 -12.30 -8.28
N GLY A 44 11.81 -13.20 -9.25
CA GLY A 44 10.53 -13.88 -9.47
C GLY A 44 9.41 -13.01 -10.05
N GLY A 45 9.71 -11.77 -10.46
CA GLY A 45 8.76 -10.78 -10.97
C GLY A 45 9.12 -10.23 -12.34
N ASP A 46 8.70 -8.99 -12.60
CA ASP A 46 8.95 -8.25 -13.84
C ASP A 46 10.13 -7.28 -13.67
N PRO A 47 11.28 -7.53 -14.33
CA PRO A 47 12.44 -6.63 -14.30
C PRO A 47 12.13 -5.20 -14.77
N GLY A 48 11.16 -5.03 -15.67
CA GLY A 48 10.72 -3.72 -16.18
C GLY A 48 9.93 -2.90 -15.17
N ALA A 49 9.71 -3.40 -13.95
CA ALA A 49 9.12 -2.66 -12.84
C ALA A 49 10.15 -1.85 -12.04
N VAL A 50 11.45 -2.09 -12.26
CA VAL A 50 12.54 -1.28 -11.70
C VAL A 50 13.33 -0.64 -12.84
N ALA A 51 13.43 0.69 -12.83
CA ALA A 51 14.21 1.45 -13.79
C ALA A 51 15.55 1.87 -13.16
N VAL A 52 16.62 1.16 -13.50
CA VAL A 52 17.99 1.50 -13.05
C VAL A 52 18.47 2.75 -13.77
N GLU A 53 18.93 3.74 -13.01
CA GLU A 53 19.25 5.10 -13.48
C GLU A 53 18.06 5.75 -14.22
N GLY A 54 16.84 5.34 -13.87
CA GLY A 54 15.61 5.89 -14.42
C GLY A 54 15.31 7.31 -13.92
N ASP A 55 14.46 8.02 -14.65
CA ASP A 55 13.99 9.34 -14.23
C ASP A 55 13.08 9.21 -12.98
N PRO A 56 13.44 9.80 -11.83
CA PRO A 56 12.61 9.74 -10.64
C PRO A 56 11.26 10.44 -10.80
N ALA A 57 11.14 11.42 -11.71
CA ALA A 57 9.88 12.14 -11.92
C ALA A 57 8.81 11.32 -12.66
N ALA A 58 9.22 10.28 -13.39
CA ALA A 58 8.33 9.39 -14.13
C ALA A 58 7.99 8.10 -13.36
N ALA A 59 8.44 7.97 -12.11
CA ALA A 59 8.31 6.76 -11.30
C ALA A 59 7.21 6.89 -10.23
N ALA A 60 6.70 5.75 -9.76
CA ALA A 60 5.79 5.68 -8.63
C ALA A 60 6.51 5.85 -7.28
N ALA A 61 7.82 5.55 -7.26
CA ALA A 61 8.73 5.84 -6.14
C ALA A 61 10.16 5.93 -6.67
N ALA A 62 11.00 6.68 -5.96
CA ALA A 62 12.40 6.84 -6.25
C ALA A 62 13.25 6.32 -5.08
N VAL A 63 14.31 5.57 -5.39
CA VAL A 63 15.28 5.05 -4.43
C VAL A 63 16.66 5.49 -4.87
N ARG A 64 17.39 6.17 -3.99
CA ARG A 64 18.79 6.56 -4.22
C ARG A 64 19.70 5.83 -3.25
N ILE A 65 20.72 5.16 -3.75
CA ILE A 65 21.78 4.62 -2.90
C ILE A 65 22.90 5.66 -2.83
N VAL A 66 23.38 5.95 -1.63
CA VAL A 66 24.43 6.94 -1.35
C VAL A 66 25.49 6.27 -0.47
N ASP A 67 26.69 6.12 -1.01
CA ASP A 67 27.87 5.66 -0.27
C ASP A 67 28.73 6.88 0.07
N GLY A 68 28.73 7.26 1.36
CA GLY A 68 29.47 8.44 1.83
C GLY A 68 28.65 9.74 1.81
N ALA A 69 29.31 10.87 1.56
CA ALA A 69 28.67 12.18 1.51
C ALA A 69 27.85 12.35 0.20
N PRO A 70 26.65 12.97 0.25
CA PRO A 70 25.85 13.20 -0.96
C PRO A 70 26.61 14.03 -1.99
N THR A 71 26.77 13.47 -3.19
CA THR A 71 27.33 14.14 -4.36
C THR A 71 26.31 15.11 -4.98
N GLU A 72 26.77 15.98 -5.89
CA GLU A 72 25.86 16.84 -6.65
C GLU A 72 24.84 16.03 -7.48
N ALA A 73 25.25 14.87 -8.01
CA ALA A 73 24.37 13.96 -8.74
C ALA A 73 23.28 13.38 -7.82
N ASP A 74 23.63 13.01 -6.59
CA ASP A 74 22.66 12.60 -5.56
C ASP A 74 21.66 13.72 -5.30
N VAL A 75 22.13 14.92 -4.97
CA VAL A 75 21.29 16.09 -4.68
C VAL A 75 20.37 16.43 -5.86
N ALA A 76 20.86 16.34 -7.10
CA ALA A 76 20.05 16.58 -8.29
C ALA A 76 18.94 15.54 -8.48
N PHE A 77 19.22 14.26 -8.21
CA PHE A 77 18.22 13.18 -8.23
C PHE A 77 17.17 13.39 -7.15
N LEU A 78 17.59 13.62 -5.90
CA LEU A 78 16.71 13.83 -4.74
C LEU A 78 15.80 15.06 -4.96
N ARG A 79 16.37 16.16 -5.48
CA ARG A 79 15.63 17.38 -5.81
C ARG A 79 14.58 17.14 -6.90
N ARG A 80 14.90 16.36 -7.94
CA ARG A 80 13.95 16.02 -9.02
C ARG A 80 12.78 15.20 -8.48
N ALA A 81 13.06 14.16 -7.69
CA ALA A 81 12.02 13.35 -7.05
C ALA A 81 11.11 14.20 -6.15
N ALA A 82 11.70 15.03 -5.28
CA ALA A 82 10.97 15.88 -4.35
C ALA A 82 10.08 16.90 -5.07
N ARG A 83 10.56 17.53 -6.15
CA ARG A 83 9.76 18.46 -6.98
C ARG A 83 8.61 17.78 -7.70
N ALA A 84 8.78 16.52 -8.10
CA ALA A 84 7.73 15.72 -8.71
C ALA A 84 6.71 15.18 -7.70
N GLY A 85 6.94 15.36 -6.39
CA GLY A 85 6.09 14.81 -5.33
C GLY A 85 6.14 13.28 -5.25
N VAL A 86 7.16 12.66 -5.83
CA VAL A 86 7.33 11.20 -5.85
C VAL A 86 7.93 10.76 -4.51
N PRO A 87 7.39 9.71 -3.86
CA PRO A 87 7.96 9.18 -2.63
C PRO A 87 9.43 8.79 -2.81
N LEU A 88 10.29 9.26 -1.90
CA LEU A 88 11.73 9.17 -2.01
C LEU A 88 12.31 8.37 -0.85
N LEU A 89 13.11 7.36 -1.15
CA LEU A 89 13.87 6.58 -0.17
C LEU A 89 15.36 6.71 -0.44
N VAL A 90 16.16 6.79 0.61
CA VAL A 90 17.62 6.79 0.49
C VAL A 90 18.22 5.64 1.25
N VAL A 91 19.09 4.91 0.57
CA VAL A 91 19.89 3.85 1.16
C VAL A 91 21.28 4.40 1.43
N VAL A 92 21.74 4.34 2.69
CA VAL A 92 23.01 4.93 3.12
C VAL A 92 24.03 3.86 3.50
N GLY A 93 25.24 3.98 2.96
CA GLY A 93 26.38 3.17 3.37
C GLY A 93 27.02 3.61 4.68
N ARG A 94 27.91 2.75 5.21
CA ARG A 94 28.59 2.93 6.50
C ARG A 94 29.36 4.25 6.65
N GLU A 95 29.95 4.73 5.56
CA GLU A 95 30.68 6.02 5.53
C GLU A 95 29.75 7.23 5.37
N GLY A 96 28.50 7.01 4.95
CA GLY A 96 27.45 8.03 4.88
C GLY A 96 26.76 8.27 6.23
N ARG A 97 27.21 7.61 7.31
CA ARG A 97 26.64 7.83 8.64
C ARG A 97 26.86 9.27 9.08
N PRO A 98 25.81 9.96 9.57
CA PRO A 98 26.03 11.13 10.41
C PRO A 98 26.80 10.68 11.66
N ARG A 99 28.08 11.04 11.77
CA ARG A 99 28.83 10.88 13.01
C ARG A 99 28.10 11.69 14.08
N THR A 100 27.85 11.07 15.23
CA THR A 100 27.21 11.66 16.41
C THR A 100 27.74 13.09 16.61
N GLY A 101 26.88 14.10 16.43
CA GLY A 101 27.22 15.52 16.54
C GLY A 101 27.16 16.33 15.24
N SER A 102 27.20 15.70 14.07
CA SER A 102 26.93 16.39 12.79
C SER A 102 26.07 15.50 11.91
N ALA A 103 24.76 15.71 11.99
CA ALA A 103 23.82 15.09 11.07
C ALA A 103 24.13 15.61 9.66
N SER A 104 24.88 14.84 8.86
CA SER A 104 24.84 14.99 7.41
C SER A 104 23.41 14.65 6.97
N ARG A 105 22.51 15.62 7.09
CA ARG A 105 21.11 15.49 6.66
C ARG A 105 21.15 15.37 5.16
N ILE A 106 20.72 14.23 4.65
CA ILE A 106 20.53 14.04 3.22
C ILE A 106 19.42 15.02 2.78
N PRO A 107 19.72 15.96 1.86
CA PRO A 107 18.73 16.96 1.47
C PRO A 107 17.46 16.32 0.92
N TYR A 108 16.31 16.96 1.20
CA TYR A 108 14.99 16.56 0.68
C TYR A 108 14.43 15.21 1.19
N VAL A 109 15.11 14.54 2.13
CA VAL A 109 14.72 13.21 2.62
C VAL A 109 14.43 13.27 4.11
N LEU A 110 13.33 12.66 4.53
CA LEU A 110 12.99 12.57 5.95
C LEU A 110 13.79 11.43 6.61
N PRO A 111 14.13 11.54 7.92
CA PRO A 111 14.90 10.51 8.61
C PRO A 111 14.29 9.11 8.51
N GLN A 112 12.97 8.99 8.53
CA GLN A 112 12.27 7.69 8.42
C GLN A 112 12.34 7.04 7.03
N ASP A 113 12.74 7.81 6.02
CA ASP A 113 12.86 7.37 4.62
C ASP A 113 14.33 7.04 4.27
N THR A 114 15.19 6.98 5.29
CA THR A 114 16.58 6.54 5.18
C THR A 114 16.72 5.09 5.64
N ILE A 115 17.45 4.27 4.88
CA ILE A 115 17.67 2.84 5.12
C ILE A 115 19.16 2.58 5.19
N GLU A 116 19.65 1.96 6.26
CA GLU A 116 21.06 1.60 6.37
C GLU A 116 21.39 0.37 5.50
N LEU A 117 22.55 0.37 4.83
CA LEU A 117 23.05 -0.79 4.07
C LEU A 117 23.34 -1.99 4.98
N ASP A 118 23.93 -1.77 6.16
CA ASP A 118 24.39 -2.82 7.08
C ASP A 118 23.39 -3.14 8.20
N GLY A 119 22.11 -2.87 7.97
CA GLY A 119 21.06 -3.26 8.92
C GLY A 119 20.81 -4.76 8.97
N ASP A 120 20.06 -5.19 9.98
CA ASP A 120 19.60 -6.58 10.08
C ASP A 120 18.68 -6.96 8.91
N GLY A 121 18.82 -8.19 8.43
CA GLY A 121 18.03 -8.75 7.32
C GLY A 121 18.48 -8.32 5.93
N SER A 122 17.70 -8.70 4.92
CA SER A 122 17.99 -8.39 3.51
C SER A 122 17.73 -6.91 3.19
N LEU A 123 18.67 -6.25 2.51
CA LEU A 123 18.48 -4.88 2.01
C LEU A 123 17.24 -4.79 1.10
N ALA A 124 17.03 -5.77 0.22
CA ALA A 124 15.88 -5.81 -0.67
C ALA A 124 14.57 -5.87 0.12
N GLU A 125 14.52 -6.63 1.21
CA GLU A 125 13.34 -6.69 2.08
C GLU A 125 13.09 -5.35 2.80
N ARG A 126 14.13 -4.71 3.35
CA ARG A 126 14.00 -3.40 4.00
C ARG A 126 13.53 -2.31 3.02
N VAL A 127 14.06 -2.32 1.80
CA VAL A 127 13.64 -1.42 0.73
C VAL A 127 12.21 -1.74 0.30
N ALA A 128 11.86 -3.01 0.08
CA ALA A 128 10.51 -3.42 -0.27
C ALA A 128 9.47 -3.01 0.78
N ARG A 129 9.79 -3.20 2.07
CA ARG A 129 8.96 -2.76 3.21
C ARG A 129 8.79 -1.24 3.24
N SER A 130 9.85 -0.50 2.93
CA SER A 130 9.80 0.98 2.91
C SER A 130 9.09 1.51 1.67
N LEU A 131 9.26 0.89 0.51
CA LEU A 131 8.50 1.17 -0.70
C LEU A 131 7.01 0.90 -0.49
N ALA A 132 6.67 -0.25 0.10
CA ALA A 132 5.30 -0.57 0.46
C ALA A 132 4.70 0.47 1.42
N ARG A 133 5.53 1.13 2.26
CA ARG A 133 5.12 2.24 3.14
C ARG A 133 4.92 3.56 2.41
N ALA A 134 5.86 3.89 1.53
CA ALA A 134 5.96 5.17 0.84
C ALA A 134 4.95 5.28 -0.32
N VAL A 135 4.76 4.21 -1.09
CA VAL A 135 3.78 4.15 -2.17
C VAL A 135 2.39 3.96 -1.57
N GLY A 136 1.50 4.91 -1.88
CA GLY A 136 0.12 4.89 -1.41
C GLY A 136 -0.84 4.36 -2.48
N GLY A 137 -1.96 3.80 -2.00
CA GLY A 137 -3.11 3.51 -2.85
C GLY A 137 -2.85 2.40 -3.88
N GLY A 138 -3.46 2.57 -5.06
CA GLY A 138 -3.47 1.54 -6.11
C GLY A 138 -2.11 1.25 -6.74
N ASP A 139 -1.20 2.23 -6.76
CA ASP A 139 0.15 2.03 -7.30
C ASP A 139 0.94 1.01 -6.48
N ALA A 140 0.68 0.91 -5.17
CA ALA A 140 1.31 -0.10 -4.32
C ALA A 140 0.88 -1.52 -4.71
N ALA A 141 -0.41 -1.72 -5.02
CA ALA A 141 -0.94 -3.01 -5.49
C ALA A 141 -0.40 -3.36 -6.89
N ALA A 142 -0.35 -2.38 -7.79
CA ALA A 142 0.23 -2.57 -9.13
C ALA A 142 1.73 -2.89 -9.09
N LEU A 143 2.48 -2.27 -8.19
CA LEU A 143 3.89 -2.59 -7.95
C LEU A 143 4.04 -3.99 -7.34
N ALA A 144 3.26 -4.33 -6.31
CA ALA A 144 3.29 -5.66 -5.68
C ALA A 144 2.97 -6.80 -6.64
N ARG A 145 2.11 -6.55 -7.64
CA ARG A 145 1.84 -7.50 -8.72
C ARG A 145 3.11 -7.84 -9.51
N ARG A 146 3.92 -6.82 -9.81
CA ARG A 146 5.11 -6.92 -10.66
C ARG A 146 6.38 -7.26 -9.88
N LEU A 147 6.42 -6.91 -8.58
CA LEU A 147 7.56 -7.10 -7.69
C LEU A 147 7.12 -7.97 -6.50
N PRO A 148 7.30 -9.31 -6.57
CA PRO A 148 6.89 -10.23 -5.51
C PRO A 148 7.47 -9.89 -4.14
N ALA A 149 8.67 -9.32 -4.09
CA ALA A 149 9.30 -8.85 -2.85
C ALA A 149 8.45 -7.81 -2.08
N LEU A 150 7.62 -7.02 -2.78
CA LEU A 150 6.74 -6.02 -2.17
C LEU A 150 5.43 -6.63 -1.67
N ARG A 151 4.98 -7.75 -2.25
CA ARG A 151 3.66 -8.33 -2.01
C ARG A 151 3.32 -8.54 -0.53
N PRO A 152 4.12 -9.25 0.29
CA PRO A 152 3.76 -9.48 1.69
C PRO A 152 3.65 -8.18 2.50
N HIS A 153 4.45 -7.17 2.16
CA HIS A 153 4.42 -5.87 2.85
C HIS A 153 3.23 -5.01 2.42
N VAL A 154 2.89 -5.01 1.13
CA VAL A 154 1.72 -4.29 0.61
C VAL A 154 0.44 -4.92 1.14
N GLU A 155 0.30 -6.25 1.06
CA GLU A 155 -0.86 -6.97 1.58
C GLU A 155 -1.08 -6.69 3.07
N HIS A 156 -0.03 -6.83 3.89
CA HIS A 156 -0.12 -6.53 5.32
C HIS A 156 -0.59 -5.09 5.58
N ARG A 157 -0.09 -4.11 4.81
CA ARG A 157 -0.52 -2.71 4.95
C ARG A 157 -1.96 -2.48 4.51
N LEU A 158 -2.40 -3.08 3.42
CA LEU A 158 -3.76 -2.97 2.92
C LEU A 158 -4.75 -3.50 3.97
N VAL A 159 -4.48 -4.69 4.50
CA VAL A 159 -5.29 -5.30 5.57
C VAL A 159 -5.28 -4.43 6.82
N ARG A 160 -4.11 -4.00 7.29
CA ARG A 160 -4.00 -3.17 8.49
C ARG A 160 -4.72 -1.83 8.33
N ARG A 161 -4.58 -1.18 7.18
CA ARG A 161 -5.24 0.12 6.89
C ARG A 161 -6.75 -0.04 6.87
N ALA A 162 -7.27 -1.04 6.18
CA ALA A 162 -8.71 -1.28 6.11
C ALA A 162 -9.28 -1.66 7.47
N ALA A 163 -8.57 -2.48 8.25
CA ALA A 163 -8.99 -2.85 9.60
C ALA A 163 -9.03 -1.64 10.55
N LEU A 164 -8.02 -0.77 10.51
CA LEU A 164 -8.00 0.47 11.31
C LEU A 164 -9.09 1.46 10.87
N ALA A 165 -9.27 1.63 9.55
CA ALA A 165 -10.34 2.48 9.03
C ALA A 165 -11.72 1.96 9.45
N GLY A 166 -11.93 0.65 9.38
CA GLY A 166 -13.18 0.04 9.81
C GLY A 166 -13.42 0.15 11.31
N ALA A 167 -12.36 0.00 12.12
CA ALA A 167 -12.43 0.23 13.56
C ALA A 167 -12.86 1.68 13.87
N ALA A 168 -12.26 2.66 13.17
CA ALA A 168 -12.58 4.07 13.34
C ALA A 168 -14.02 4.40 12.93
N VAL A 169 -14.49 3.85 11.81
CA VAL A 169 -15.88 4.01 11.36
C VAL A 169 -16.84 3.40 12.38
N ALA A 170 -16.57 2.19 12.88
CA ALA A 170 -17.44 1.52 13.86
C ALA A 170 -17.45 2.19 15.24
N ALA A 171 -16.39 2.91 15.60
CA ALA A 171 -16.31 3.69 16.84
C ALA A 171 -17.03 5.04 16.77
N ALA A 172 -17.35 5.53 15.56
CA ALA A 172 -17.87 6.87 15.36
C ALA A 172 -19.34 6.98 15.80
N PRO A 173 -19.70 7.87 16.74
CA PRO A 173 -21.08 7.99 17.21
C PRO A 173 -22.01 8.70 16.20
N TRP A 174 -21.46 9.35 15.18
CA TRP A 174 -22.19 10.27 14.28
C TRP A 174 -22.69 9.62 12.99
N VAL A 175 -22.41 8.34 12.76
CA VAL A 175 -22.55 7.69 11.44
C VAL A 175 -23.34 6.37 11.51
N GLU A 176 -24.23 6.24 12.50
CA GLU A 176 -24.84 4.96 12.89
C GLU A 176 -25.60 4.27 11.75
N GLU A 177 -26.25 5.05 10.87
CA GLU A 177 -26.98 4.55 9.69
C GLU A 177 -26.05 4.15 8.52
N ALA A 178 -24.87 4.77 8.40
CA ALA A 178 -23.95 4.57 7.27
C ALA A 178 -22.73 3.68 7.59
N HIS A 179 -22.61 3.16 8.82
CA HIS A 179 -21.51 2.27 9.21
C HIS A 179 -21.36 1.06 8.29
N LEU A 180 -22.46 0.35 7.99
CA LEU A 180 -22.38 -0.90 7.22
C LEU A 180 -21.98 -0.67 5.75
N PRO A 181 -22.56 0.31 5.02
CA PRO A 181 -22.09 0.66 3.68
C PRO A 181 -20.63 1.11 3.62
N LEU A 182 -20.19 1.96 4.55
CA LEU A 182 -18.81 2.46 4.58
C LEU A 182 -17.80 1.34 4.88
N LEU A 183 -18.13 0.45 5.83
CA LEU A 183 -17.31 -0.73 6.12
C LEU A 183 -17.22 -1.67 4.93
N THR A 184 -18.36 -1.94 4.28
CA THR A 184 -18.44 -2.79 3.10
C THR A 184 -17.59 -2.23 1.96
N LEU A 185 -17.65 -0.92 1.74
CA LEU A 185 -16.83 -0.21 0.75
C LEU A 185 -15.33 -0.36 1.05
N ALA A 186 -14.91 -0.09 2.29
CA ALA A 186 -13.51 -0.20 2.69
C ALA A 186 -12.97 -1.63 2.55
N GLN A 187 -13.75 -2.63 2.94
CA GLN A 187 -13.40 -4.05 2.81
C GLN A 187 -13.37 -4.50 1.35
N ALA A 188 -14.35 -4.09 0.53
CA ALA A 188 -14.38 -4.44 -0.88
C ALA A 188 -13.17 -3.86 -1.62
N ARG A 189 -12.84 -2.59 -1.33
CA ARG A 189 -11.64 -1.94 -1.85
C ARG A 189 -10.37 -2.70 -1.48
N MET A 190 -10.21 -3.05 -0.20
CA MET A 190 -9.08 -3.84 0.27
C MET A 190 -8.97 -5.16 -0.50
N LEU A 191 -10.07 -5.91 -0.64
CA LEU A 191 -10.07 -7.19 -1.35
C LEU A 191 -9.70 -7.05 -2.84
N LEU A 192 -10.11 -5.96 -3.49
CA LEU A 192 -9.72 -5.65 -4.87
C LEU A 192 -8.24 -5.32 -4.98
N GLU A 193 -7.70 -4.48 -4.09
CA GLU A 193 -6.27 -4.14 -4.06
C GLU A 193 -5.40 -5.38 -3.75
N LEU A 194 -5.86 -6.27 -2.85
CA LEU A 194 -5.21 -7.57 -2.61
C LEU A 194 -5.26 -8.47 -3.85
N GLY A 195 -6.39 -8.51 -4.55
CA GLY A 195 -6.52 -9.26 -5.81
C GLY A 195 -5.53 -8.78 -6.87
N VAL A 196 -5.37 -7.45 -7.02
CA VAL A 196 -4.40 -6.85 -7.95
C VAL A 196 -2.97 -7.23 -7.56
N ALA A 197 -2.62 -7.10 -6.28
CA ALA A 197 -1.30 -7.47 -5.75
C ALA A 197 -0.95 -8.96 -5.99
N ALA A 198 -1.97 -9.83 -5.97
CA ALA A 198 -1.83 -11.26 -6.23
C ALA A 198 -1.74 -11.62 -7.73
N GLY A 199 -2.00 -10.69 -8.66
CA GLY A 199 -1.95 -10.97 -10.11
C GLY A 199 -3.25 -10.74 -10.86
N SER A 200 -4.36 -10.45 -10.17
CA SER A 200 -5.64 -10.18 -10.83
C SER A 200 -5.53 -8.90 -11.66
N THR A 201 -6.12 -8.91 -12.85
CA THR A 201 -6.29 -7.70 -13.66
C THR A 201 -7.72 -7.19 -13.46
N LEU A 202 -7.86 -5.88 -13.26
CA LEU A 202 -9.17 -5.27 -13.16
C LEU A 202 -9.63 -4.83 -14.55
N PRO A 203 -10.86 -5.18 -14.96
CA PRO A 203 -11.40 -4.71 -16.23
C PRO A 203 -11.43 -3.18 -16.27
N ARG A 204 -11.12 -2.60 -17.43
CA ARG A 204 -11.21 -1.14 -17.65
C ARG A 204 -12.64 -0.68 -17.91
N ASP A 205 -13.44 -1.56 -18.50
CA ASP A 205 -14.85 -1.30 -18.78
C ASP A 205 -15.67 -1.20 -17.48
N PRO A 206 -16.48 -0.14 -17.30
CA PRO A 206 -17.35 0.02 -16.15
C PRO A 206 -18.19 -1.18 -15.75
N GLN A 207 -18.81 -1.84 -16.73
CA GLN A 207 -19.76 -2.91 -16.49
C GLN A 207 -19.01 -4.18 -16.08
N ALA A 208 -17.93 -4.51 -16.79
CA ALA A 208 -17.05 -5.62 -16.43
C ALA A 208 -16.40 -5.43 -15.05
N LEU A 209 -15.99 -4.20 -14.69
CA LEU A 209 -15.42 -3.92 -13.37
C LEU A 209 -16.44 -4.08 -12.25
N ALA A 210 -17.69 -3.67 -12.46
CA ALA A 210 -18.76 -3.91 -11.50
C ALA A 210 -19.00 -5.41 -11.26
N THR A 211 -18.98 -6.22 -12.32
CA THR A 211 -19.08 -7.67 -12.23
C THR A 211 -17.89 -8.29 -11.50
N ALA A 212 -16.66 -7.84 -11.81
CA ALA A 212 -15.44 -8.31 -11.14
C ALA A 212 -15.37 -7.89 -9.67
N ALA A 213 -15.96 -6.75 -9.31
CA ALA A 213 -16.07 -6.28 -7.93
C ALA A 213 -17.18 -6.97 -7.13
N GLY A 214 -18.15 -7.59 -7.81
CA GLY A 214 -19.30 -8.27 -7.20
C GLY A 214 -18.92 -9.23 -6.07
N PRO A 215 -17.99 -10.19 -6.27
CA PRO A 215 -17.55 -11.10 -5.22
C PRO A 215 -16.94 -10.39 -4.00
N ALA A 216 -16.12 -9.35 -4.22
CA ALA A 216 -15.52 -8.58 -3.13
C ALA A 216 -16.57 -7.81 -2.32
N VAL A 217 -17.54 -7.20 -2.99
CA VAL A 217 -18.66 -6.50 -2.34
C VAL A 217 -19.56 -7.49 -1.59
N ALA A 218 -19.91 -8.62 -2.20
CA ALA A 218 -20.73 -9.65 -1.57
C ALA A 218 -20.06 -10.25 -0.32
N ALA A 219 -18.76 -10.57 -0.39
CA ALA A 219 -17.99 -11.06 0.74
C ALA A 219 -17.90 -10.04 1.88
N SER A 220 -17.68 -8.77 1.55
CA SER A 220 -17.63 -7.67 2.52
C SER A 220 -18.99 -7.47 3.20
N PHE A 221 -20.07 -7.47 2.42
CA PHE A 221 -21.43 -7.33 2.95
C PHE A 221 -21.82 -8.51 3.85
N GLY A 222 -21.55 -9.74 3.41
CA GLY A 222 -21.78 -10.95 4.22
C GLY A 222 -21.00 -10.93 5.53
N THR A 223 -19.75 -10.46 5.49
CA THR A 223 -18.93 -10.23 6.69
C THR A 223 -19.59 -9.20 7.61
N GLY A 224 -20.03 -8.06 7.07
CA GLY A 224 -20.73 -7.02 7.83
C GLY A 224 -21.99 -7.54 8.54
N LEU A 225 -22.81 -8.35 7.87
CA LEU A 225 -23.99 -8.99 8.48
C LEU A 225 -23.62 -9.99 9.58
N ALA A 226 -22.60 -10.82 9.35
CA ALA A 226 -22.12 -11.77 10.33
C ALA A 226 -21.59 -11.07 11.59
N LEU A 227 -20.76 -10.03 11.43
CA LEU A 227 -20.25 -9.24 12.54
C LEU A 227 -21.38 -8.49 13.27
N ARG A 228 -22.38 -7.97 12.56
CA ARG A 228 -23.55 -7.31 13.19
C ARG A 228 -24.35 -8.30 14.03
N SER A 229 -24.56 -9.51 13.54
CA SER A 229 -25.22 -10.59 14.29
C SER A 229 -24.43 -10.96 15.54
N LEU A 230 -23.10 -11.10 15.40
CA LEU A 230 -22.19 -11.38 16.51
C LEU A 230 -22.20 -10.26 17.56
N TYR A 231 -22.12 -9.00 17.15
CA TYR A 231 -22.17 -7.83 18.05
C TYR A 231 -23.43 -7.81 18.91
N ARG A 232 -24.59 -8.18 18.35
CA ARG A 232 -25.86 -8.22 19.10
C ARG A 232 -25.85 -9.24 20.24
N ARG A 233 -25.05 -10.30 20.11
CA ARG A 233 -24.90 -11.38 21.10
C ARG A 233 -23.85 -11.09 22.17
N LEU A 234 -23.06 -10.03 22.02
CA LEU A 234 -22.04 -9.70 23.02
C LEU A 234 -22.66 -9.14 24.29
N PRO A 235 -22.15 -9.52 25.48
CA PRO A 235 -22.62 -8.99 26.76
C PRO A 235 -22.21 -7.52 26.95
N VAL A 236 -21.09 -7.11 26.34
CA VAL A 236 -20.58 -5.73 26.38
C VAL A 236 -20.91 -5.04 25.06
N ARG A 237 -21.57 -3.88 25.15
CA ARG A 237 -21.87 -3.00 24.02
C ARG A 237 -21.12 -1.68 24.18
N GLY A 238 -20.75 -1.08 23.06
CA GLY A 238 -20.10 0.23 23.05
C GLY A 238 -19.16 0.41 21.86
N PRO A 239 -18.67 1.64 21.63
CA PRO A 239 -17.84 1.98 20.49
C PRO A 239 -16.54 1.18 20.45
N LEU A 240 -15.95 0.86 21.62
CA LEU A 240 -14.74 0.03 21.70
C LEU A 240 -15.01 -1.42 21.26
N ALA A 241 -16.12 -2.01 21.67
CA ALA A 241 -16.50 -3.37 21.26
C ALA A 241 -16.81 -3.42 19.76
N ALA A 242 -17.50 -2.41 19.23
CA ALA A 242 -17.77 -2.29 17.80
C ALA A 242 -16.48 -2.12 16.99
N ALA A 243 -15.55 -1.27 17.45
CA ALA A 243 -14.25 -1.03 16.83
C ALA A 243 -13.39 -2.29 16.82
N ALA A 244 -13.30 -2.99 17.95
CA ALA A 244 -12.53 -4.23 18.08
C ALA A 244 -13.07 -5.31 17.13
N LEU A 245 -14.40 -5.46 17.06
CA LEU A 245 -15.04 -6.42 16.18
C LEU A 245 -14.84 -6.08 14.70
N ALA A 246 -14.99 -4.81 14.33
CA ALA A 246 -14.75 -4.33 12.96
C ALA A 246 -13.28 -4.51 12.53
N TYR A 247 -12.34 -4.22 13.43
CA TYR A 247 -10.91 -4.46 13.21
C TYR A 247 -10.64 -5.94 12.98
N ALA A 248 -11.07 -6.80 13.90
CA ALA A 248 -10.81 -8.24 13.85
C ALA A 248 -11.46 -8.89 12.62
N GLY A 249 -12.71 -8.56 12.33
CA GLY A 249 -13.42 -9.10 11.17
C GLY A 249 -12.80 -8.67 9.84
N THR A 250 -12.42 -7.40 9.70
CA THR A 250 -11.72 -6.91 8.50
C THR A 250 -10.34 -7.54 8.34
N ARG A 251 -9.60 -7.68 9.45
CA ARG A 251 -8.30 -8.33 9.45
C ARG A 251 -8.40 -9.81 9.04
N ALA A 252 -9.33 -10.55 9.62
CA ALA A 252 -9.57 -11.95 9.30
C ALA A 252 -9.95 -12.13 7.81
N LEU A 253 -10.84 -11.28 7.30
CA LEU A 253 -11.23 -11.29 5.88
C LEU A 253 -10.02 -11.06 4.95
N GLY A 254 -9.17 -10.09 5.30
CA GLY A 254 -7.94 -9.81 4.55
C GLY A 254 -6.92 -10.94 4.59
N GLU A 255 -6.65 -11.50 5.78
CA GLU A 255 -5.73 -12.62 5.96
C GLU A 255 -6.20 -13.88 5.22
N LEU A 256 -7.51 -14.15 5.20
CA LEU A 256 -8.07 -15.24 4.41
C LEU A 256 -7.82 -15.04 2.91
N ARG A 257 -7.97 -13.81 2.40
CA ARG A 257 -7.72 -13.52 0.99
C ARG A 257 -6.26 -13.70 0.60
N THR A 258 -5.31 -13.38 1.48
CA THR A 258 -3.87 -13.53 1.20
C THR A 258 -3.38 -14.99 1.18
N ARG A 259 -4.19 -15.93 1.68
CA ARG A 259 -3.86 -17.36 1.70
C ARG A 259 -4.34 -18.12 0.45
N VAL A 260 -5.15 -17.48 -0.40
CA VAL A 260 -5.82 -18.08 -1.57
C VAL A 260 -5.32 -17.41 -2.84
#